data_AF-A0A975LFX1-F1
#
_entry.id   AF-A0A975LFX1-F1
#
_cell.length_a   1.000
_cell.length_b   1.000
_cell.length_c   1.000
_cell.angle_alpha   90.00
_cell.angle_beta   90.00
_cell.angle_gamma   90.00
#
_symmetry.space_group_name_H-M   'P 1'
#
loop_
_entity.id
_entity.type
_entity.pdbx_description
1 polymer ?
#
loop_
_entity_poly.entity_id
_entity_poly.type
_entity_poly.pdbx_seq_one_letter_code
_entity_poly.pdbx_strand_id
1 'polypeptide(L)'
;MEERENQVIKIYQQLIGIHDVENENYIELESDNITDLFTNTLISFKLYVEKLTSKEFDLIEFIGVLNKLAVQYLLENKEED
;
A
#
# COMPACT_ATOMS: atom_id res chain seq x y z
N MET A 1 2.26 3.73 -19.08
CA MET A 1 2.56 4.76 -18.05
C MET A 1 1.26 5.16 -17.37
N GLU A 2 0.27 5.64 -18.14
CA GLU A 2 -1.07 6.00 -17.65
C GLU A 2 -1.81 4.85 -16.93
N GLU A 3 -1.71 3.61 -17.41
CA GLU A 3 -2.39 2.46 -16.80
C GLU A 3 -1.94 2.17 -15.36
N ARG A 4 -0.63 2.33 -15.08
CA ARG A 4 -0.06 2.08 -13.76
C ARG A 4 -0.43 3.18 -12.77
N GLU A 5 -0.43 4.43 -13.20
CA GLU A 5 -0.89 5.57 -12.39
C GLU A 5 -2.37 5.42 -12.03
N ASN A 6 -3.20 4.98 -12.98
CA ASN A 6 -4.61 4.69 -12.73
C ASN A 6 -4.80 3.57 -11.70
N GLN A 7 -3.97 2.51 -11.72
CA GLN A 7 -4.03 1.44 -10.72
C GLN A 7 -3.64 1.92 -9.32
N VAL A 8 -2.56 2.71 -9.20
CA VAL A 8 -2.15 3.31 -7.91
C VAL A 8 -3.27 4.19 -7.35
N ILE A 9 -3.88 5.03 -8.19
CA ILE A 9 -4.97 5.92 -7.76
C ILE A 9 -6.17 5.09 -7.26
N LYS A 10 -6.55 4.02 -7.97
CA LYS A 10 -7.66 3.14 -7.56
C LYS A 10 -7.41 2.50 -6.20
N ILE A 11 -6.24 1.89 -6.00
CA ILE A 11 -5.89 1.24 -4.72
C ILE A 11 -5.83 2.28 -3.60
N TYR A 12 -5.24 3.46 -3.86
CA TYR A 12 -5.23 4.55 -2.91
C TYR A 12 -6.64 5.02 -2.52
N GLN A 13 -7.54 5.20 -3.49
CA GLN A 13 -8.95 5.58 -3.25
C GLN A 13 -9.67 4.56 -2.37
N GLN A 14 -9.43 3.26 -2.58
CA GLN A 14 -9.95 2.20 -1.72
C GLN A 14 -9.43 2.34 -0.28
N LEU A 15 -8.13 2.58 -0.09
CA LEU A 15 -7.52 2.74 1.24
C LEU A 15 -8.10 3.94 2.02
N ILE A 16 -8.45 5.03 1.33
CA ILE A 16 -9.05 6.22 1.95
C ILE A 16 -10.58 6.17 2.03
N GLY A 17 -11.21 5.03 1.67
CA GLY A 17 -12.66 4.83 1.78
C GLY A 17 -13.49 5.64 0.78
N ILE A 18 -12.90 6.10 -0.33
CA ILE A 18 -13.67 6.68 -1.43
C ILE A 18 -14.22 5.51 -2.25
N HIS A 19 -15.45 5.11 -1.93
CA HIS A 19 -16.19 4.09 -2.68
C HIS A 19 -17.01 4.76 -3.78
N ASP A 20 -16.57 4.61 -5.03
CA ASP A 20 -17.40 4.93 -6.17
C ASP A 20 -18.39 3.78 -6.39
N VAL A 21 -19.69 4.07 -6.26
CA VAL A 21 -20.78 3.08 -6.16
C VAL A 21 -21.01 2.34 -7.50
N GLU A 22 -20.41 2.82 -8.59
CA GLU A 22 -20.53 2.23 -9.93
C GLU A 22 -19.36 1.34 -10.36
N ASN A 23 -18.26 1.28 -9.60
CA ASN A 23 -17.07 0.53 -10.02
C ASN A 23 -16.95 -0.81 -9.30
N GLU A 24 -17.08 -1.89 -10.07
CA GLU A 24 -16.58 -3.23 -9.77
C GLU A 24 -15.05 -3.18 -9.59
N ASN A 25 -14.56 -2.65 -8.47
CA ASN A 25 -13.13 -2.47 -8.21
C ASN A 25 -12.47 -3.78 -7.74
N TYR A 26 -12.69 -4.86 -8.47
CA TYR A 26 -11.99 -6.12 -8.28
C TYR A 26 -10.77 -6.15 -9.22
N ILE A 27 -9.57 -6.24 -8.66
CA ILE A 27 -8.37 -6.55 -9.45
C ILE A 27 -8.19 -8.06 -9.36
N GLU A 28 -8.34 -8.74 -10.49
CA GLU A 28 -8.08 -10.18 -10.57
C GLU A 28 -6.57 -10.44 -10.42
N LEU A 29 -6.23 -11.27 -9.45
CA LEU A 29 -4.86 -11.62 -9.11
C LEU A 29 -4.41 -12.77 -10.00
N GLU A 30 -3.51 -12.48 -10.93
CA GLU A 30 -2.88 -13.47 -11.81
C GLU A 30 -1.38 -13.54 -11.52
N SER A 31 -0.76 -14.70 -11.79
CA SER A 31 0.66 -14.92 -11.46
C SER A 31 1.61 -14.00 -12.21
N ASP A 32 1.19 -13.49 -13.37
CA ASP A 32 1.95 -12.57 -14.23
C ASP A 32 1.79 -11.10 -13.82
N ASN A 33 0.72 -10.73 -13.09
CA ASN A 33 0.44 -9.36 -12.67
C ASN A 33 0.71 -9.10 -11.17
N ILE A 34 1.03 -10.15 -10.40
CA ILE A 34 1.20 -10.07 -8.94
C ILE A 34 2.25 -9.04 -8.50
N THR A 35 3.40 -9.00 -9.18
CA THR A 35 4.49 -8.07 -8.84
C THR A 35 4.05 -6.61 -9.01
N ASP A 36 3.33 -6.32 -10.08
CA ASP A 36 2.86 -4.96 -10.37
C ASP A 36 1.76 -4.56 -9.38
N LEU A 37 0.84 -5.47 -9.05
CA LEU A 37 -0.19 -5.23 -8.04
C LEU A 37 0.42 -4.91 -6.68
N PHE A 38 1.37 -5.70 -6.19
CA PHE A 38 2.01 -5.45 -4.90
C PHE A 38 2.85 -4.17 -4.91
N THR A 39 3.51 -3.88 -6.04
CA THR A 39 4.26 -2.63 -6.18
C THR A 39 3.33 -1.42 -6.14
N ASN A 40 2.20 -1.46 -6.84
CA ASN A 40 1.20 -0.40 -6.82
C ASN A 40 0.51 -0.27 -5.46
N THR A 41 0.30 -1.38 -4.76
CA THR A 41 -0.20 -1.40 -3.38
C THR A 41 0.78 -0.71 -2.43
N LEU A 42 2.08 -1.02 -2.52
CA LEU A 42 3.12 -0.39 -1.72
C LEU A 42 3.16 1.13 -1.93
N ILE A 43 3.11 1.59 -3.18
CA ILE A 43 3.09 3.01 -3.53
C ILE A 43 1.82 3.68 -2.99
N SER A 44 0.67 3.03 -3.12
CA SER A 44 -0.61 3.56 -2.60
C SER A 44 -0.58 3.71 -1.09
N PHE A 45 0.01 2.74 -0.39
CA PHE A 45 0.14 2.78 1.06
C PHE A 45 1.11 3.89 1.52
N LYS A 46 2.20 4.11 0.79
CA LYS A 46 3.09 5.26 1.01
C LYS A 46 2.30 6.57 0.94
N LEU A 47 1.59 6.81 -0.16
CA LEU A 47 0.80 8.04 -0.37
C LEU A 47 -0.26 8.23 0.74
N TYR A 48 -0.87 7.13 1.18
CA TYR A 48 -1.82 7.16 2.29
C TYR A 48 -1.18 7.60 3.61
N VAL A 49 -0.02 7.04 3.96
CA VAL A 49 0.70 7.41 5.19
C VAL A 49 1.20 8.86 5.12
N GLU A 50 1.69 9.31 3.95
CA GLU A 50 2.09 10.70 3.74
C GLU A 50 0.93 11.66 3.99
N LYS A 51 -0.26 11.34 3.48
CA LYS A 51 -1.48 12.12 3.72
C LYS A 51 -1.89 12.16 5.20
N LEU A 52 -1.80 11.03 5.91
CA LEU A 52 -2.17 10.97 7.32
C LEU A 52 -1.19 11.71 8.23
N THR A 53 0.10 11.69 7.89
CA THR A 53 1.18 12.19 8.75
C THR A 53 1.70 13.56 8.34
N SER A 54 1.30 14.05 7.16
CA SER A 54 1.84 15.26 6.50
C SER A 54 3.36 15.24 6.36
N LYS A 55 3.95 14.05 6.30
CA LYS A 55 5.38 13.84 6.08
C LYS A 55 5.54 13.21 4.71
N GLU A 56 6.50 13.71 3.94
CA GLU A 56 6.93 13.07 2.71
C GLU A 56 8.01 12.03 3.04
N PHE A 57 7.97 10.92 2.32
CA PHE A 57 8.96 9.87 2.35
C PHE A 57 9.43 9.60 0.93
N ASP A 58 10.69 9.23 0.74
CA ASP A 58 11.04 8.45 -0.45
C ASP A 58 10.65 6.97 -0.26
N LEU A 59 10.77 6.16 -1.32
CA LEU A 59 10.41 4.73 -1.23
C LEU A 59 11.32 3.94 -0.28
N ILE A 60 12.62 4.30 -0.19
CA ILE A 60 13.58 3.61 0.66
C ILE A 60 13.27 3.91 2.12
N GLU A 61 13.00 5.17 2.45
CA GLU A 61 12.57 5.60 3.77
C GLU A 61 11.28 4.91 4.20
N PHE A 62 10.29 4.83 3.28
CA PHE A 62 9.02 4.18 3.56
C PHE A 62 9.18 2.68 3.83
N ILE A 63 9.99 1.97 3.04
CA ILE A 63 10.36 0.58 3.33
C ILE A 63 11.02 0.45 4.71
N GLY A 64 11.86 1.41 5.09
CA GLY A 64 12.43 1.48 6.44
C GLY A 64 11.37 1.56 7.55
N VAL A 65 10.29 2.32 7.33
CA VAL A 65 9.14 2.37 8.25
C VAL A 65 8.45 1.01 8.34
N LEU A 66 8.15 0.38 7.20
CA LEU A 66 7.51 -0.95 7.18
C LEU A 66 8.35 -2.02 7.89
N ASN A 67 9.66 -2.02 7.66
CA ASN A 67 10.57 -2.95 8.32
C ASN A 67 10.58 -2.74 9.85
N LYS A 68 10.56 -1.49 10.32
CA LYS A 68 10.46 -1.20 11.76
C LYS A 68 9.16 -1.74 12.34
N LEU A 69 8.03 -1.56 11.66
CA LEU A 69 6.74 -2.10 12.08
C LEU A 69 6.74 -3.64 12.11
N ALA A 70 7.31 -4.28 11.09
CA ALA A 70 7.42 -5.74 11.05
C ALA A 70 8.30 -6.27 12.20
N VAL A 71 9.45 -5.64 12.47
CA VAL A 71 10.30 -6.00 13.60
C VAL A 71 9.59 -5.78 14.93
N GLN A 72 8.88 -4.65 15.09
CA GLN A 72 8.11 -4.36 16.30
C GLN A 72 7.05 -5.45 16.55
N TYR A 73 6.28 -5.82 15.53
CA TYR A 73 5.31 -6.91 15.63
C TYR A 73 5.96 -8.23 16.04
N LEU A 74 7.10 -8.60 15.42
CA LEU A 74 7.81 -9.83 15.76
C LEU A 74 8.36 -9.84 17.19
N LEU A 75 8.67 -8.67 17.76
CA LEU A 75 9.13 -8.55 19.15
C LEU A 75 7.96 -8.62 20.13
N GLU A 76 6.85 -7.94 19.84
CA GLU A 76 5.63 -7.99 20.67
C GLU A 76 5.06 -9.41 20.78
N ASN A 77 5.07 -10.18 19.68
CA ASN A 77 4.58 -11.57 19.68
C ASN A 77 5.61 -12.58 20.20
N LYS A 78 6.85 -12.17 20.49
CA LYS A 78 7.86 -13.05 21.13
C LYS A 78 7.75 -13.06 22.65
N GLU A 79 7.03 -12.13 23.26
CA GLU A 79 6.79 -12.10 24.70
C GLU A 79 5.56 -12.94 25.11
N GLU A 80 4.85 -13.55 24.15
CA GLU A 80 3.67 -14.40 24.39
C GLU A 80 3.96 -15.93 24.32
N ASP A 81 5.20 -16.34 24.07
CA ASP A 81 5.72 -17.74 24.16
C ASP A 81 6.66 -17.92 25.37
#